data_AF-A0A0B7C2V3-F1
#
_entry.id   AF-A0A0B7C2V3-F1
#
_cell.length_a   1.000
_cell.length_b   1.000
_cell.length_c   1.000
_cell.angle_alpha   90.00
_cell.angle_beta   90.00
_cell.angle_gamma   90.00
#
_symmetry.space_group_name_H-M   'P 1'
#
loop_
_entity.id
_entity.type
_entity.pdbx_description
1 polymer ?
#
loop_
_entity_poly.entity_id
_entity_poly.type
_entity_poly.pdbx_seq_one_letter_code
_entity_poly.pdbx_strand_id
1 'polypeptide(L)' 'KHGLIGFTKTVSLEAAGTGITCNAICPGYVETPLFIKQAEDRARDQNISVEDGKKQILAVHPSGEPV' A
#
# COMPACT_ATOMS: atom_id res chain seq x y z
N LYS A 1 0.54 -3.34 8.62
CA LYS A 1 -0.43 -4.38 8.17
C LYS A 1 -0.57 -5.59 9.10
N HIS A 2 0.46 -6.02 9.84
CA HIS A 2 0.46 -7.30 10.58
C HIS A 2 -0.73 -7.53 11.52
N GLY A 3 -1.11 -6.56 12.35
CA GLY A 3 -2.22 -6.71 13.31
C GLY A 3 -3.56 -6.99 12.63
N LEU A 4 -3.89 -6.24 11.58
CA LEU A 4 -5.14 -6.41 10.84
C LEU A 4 -5.19 -7.75 10.09
N ILE A 5 -4.05 -8.20 9.55
CA ILE A 5 -3.94 -9.54 8.92
C ILE A 5 -4.22 -10.64 9.94
N GLY A 6 -3.65 -10.55 11.15
CA GLY A 6 -3.90 -11.52 12.22
C GLY A 6 -5.37 -11.53 12.65
N PHE A 7 -5.94 -10.35 12.88
CA PHE A 7 -7.35 -10.18 13.22
C PHE A 7 -8.27 -10.80 12.17
N THR A 8 -8.08 -10.48 10.89
CA THR A 8 -8.87 -11.04 9.79
C THR A 8 -8.79 -12.56 9.74
N LYS A 9 -7.62 -13.16 9.98
CA LYS A 9 -7.49 -14.63 10.01
C LYS A 9 -8.33 -15.25 11.13
N THR A 10 -8.27 -14.68 12.33
CA THR A 10 -9.06 -15.17 13.47
C THR A 10 -10.56 -15.04 13.20
N VAL A 11 -11.03 -13.87 12.77
CA VAL A 11 -12.45 -13.64 12.48
C VAL A 11 -12.96 -14.57 11.38
N SER A 12 -12.16 -14.83 10.35
CA SER A 12 -12.54 -15.80 9.30
C SER A 12 -12.72 -17.22 9.81
N LEU A 13 -11.92 -17.64 10.81
CA LEU A 13 -12.08 -18.96 11.43
C LEU A 13 -13.32 -19.01 12.34
N GLU A 14 -13.60 -17.95 13.09
CA GLU A 14 -14.78 -17.84 13.95
C GLU A 14 -16.09 -17.81 13.15
N ALA A 15 -16.07 -17.18 11.97
CA ALA A 15 -17.22 -17.08 11.07
C ALA A 15 -17.39 -18.30 10.14
N ALA A 16 -16.52 -19.31 10.20
CA ALA A 16 -16.57 -20.45 9.30
C ALA A 16 -17.91 -21.20 9.38
N GLY A 17 -18.50 -21.51 8.21
CA GLY A 17 -19.80 -22.19 8.12
C GLY A 17 -21.03 -21.28 8.25
N THR A 18 -20.85 -19.99 8.55
CA THR A 18 -21.96 -19.02 8.67
C THR A 18 -22.33 -18.34 7.33
N GLY A 19 -21.53 -18.51 6.28
CA GLY A 19 -21.67 -17.80 5.01
C GLY A 19 -21.05 -16.39 5.00
N ILE A 20 -20.51 -15.91 6.12
CA ILE A 20 -19.79 -14.64 6.22
C ILE A 20 -18.30 -14.84 5.92
N THR A 21 -17.68 -13.90 5.21
CA THR A 21 -16.23 -13.91 4.93
C THR A 21 -15.56 -12.67 5.51
N CYS A 22 -14.30 -12.80 5.94
CA CYS A 22 -13.47 -11.67 6.36
C CYS A 22 -12.14 -11.71 5.59
N ASN A 23 -11.80 -10.61 4.92
CA ASN A 23 -10.60 -10.53 4.09
C ASN A 23 -9.89 -9.20 4.32
N ALA A 24 -8.56 -9.21 4.17
CA ALA A 24 -7.73 -8.02 4.29
C ALA A 24 -6.97 -7.82 2.97
N ILE A 25 -7.25 -6.73 2.29
CA ILE A 25 -6.55 -6.34 1.06
C ILE A 25 -5.43 -5.35 1.44
N CYS A 26 -4.20 -5.70 1.10
CA CYS A 26 -3.01 -4.93 1.42
C CYS A 26 -2.31 -4.51 0.12
N PRO A 27 -2.83 -3.50 -0.61
CA PRO A 27 -2.26 -3.10 -1.89
C PRO A 27 -0.83 -2.54 -1.71
N GLY A 28 -0.07 -2.59 -2.81
CA GLY A 28 1.24 -1.94 -2.93
C GLY A 28 1.11 -0.43 -3.06
N TYR A 29 1.99 0.20 -3.84
CA TYR A 29 1.83 1.62 -4.18
C TYR A 29 0.67 1.79 -5.17
N VAL A 30 -0.28 2.64 -4.82
CA VAL A 30 -1.48 2.94 -5.63
C VAL A 30 -1.52 4.45 -5.84
N GLU A 31 -2.00 4.89 -7.00
CA GLU A 31 -2.17 6.32 -7.32
C GLU A 31 -3.23 6.98 -6.45
N THR A 32 -2.81 7.44 -5.27
CA THR A 32 -3.64 8.13 -4.31
C THR A 32 -3.09 9.52 -4.04
N PRO A 33 -3.91 10.47 -3.57
CA PRO A 33 -3.41 11.79 -3.15
C PRO A 33 -2.27 11.70 -2.10
N LEU A 34 -2.28 10.65 -1.27
CA LEU A 34 -1.21 10.38 -0.31
C LEU A 34 0.10 10.03 -1.00
N PHE A 35 0.05 9.17 -2.02
CA PHE A 35 1.23 8.78 -2.80
C PHE A 35 1.84 9.98 -3.53
N ILE A 36 1.00 10.83 -4.14
CA ILE A 36 1.44 12.05 -4.82
C ILE A 36 2.13 12.99 -3.83
N LYS A 37 1.51 13.23 -2.67
CA LYS A 37 2.10 14.05 -1.61
C LYS A 37 3.43 13.49 -1.12
N GLN A 38 3.53 12.17 -0.96
CA GLN A 38 4.78 11.53 -0.56
C GLN A 38 5.89 11.72 -1.60
N ALA A 39 5.56 11.70 -2.88
CA ALA A 39 6.51 11.98 -3.96
C ALA A 39 6.95 13.45 -3.97
N GLU A 40 6.03 14.39 -3.74
CA GLU A 40 6.32 15.83 -3.62
C GLU A 40 7.20 16.14 -2.41
N ASP A 41 6.87 15.55 -1.25
CA ASP A 41 7.65 15.69 -0.02
C ASP A 41 9.06 15.16 -0.22
N ARG A 42 9.21 13.99 -0.85
CA ARG A 42 10.52 13.43 -1.18
C ARG A 42 11.29 14.26 -2.19
N ALA A 43 10.61 14.80 -3.21
CA ALA A 43 11.21 15.67 -4.21
C ALA A 43 11.76 16.95 -3.58
N ARG A 44 11.01 17.55 -2.67
CA ARG A 44 11.40 18.73 -1.91
C ARG A 44 12.58 18.46 -0.98
N ASP A 45 12.54 17.37 -0.21
CA ASP A 45 13.60 17.02 0.74
C ASP A 45 14.94 16.72 0.05
N GLN A 46 14.90 16.29 -1.21
CA GLN A 46 16.09 15.90 -1.98
C GLN A 46 16.44 16.88 -3.11
N ASN A 47 15.69 17.97 -3.28
CA ASN A 47 15.83 18.92 -4.38
C ASN A 47 15.86 18.25 -5.78
N ILE A 48 14.95 17.31 -6.00
CA ILE A 48 14.76 16.60 -7.28
C ILE A 48 13.38 16.88 -7.87
N SER A 49 13.13 16.41 -9.10
CA SER A 49 11.80 16.50 -9.70
C SER A 49 10.80 15.56 -9.00
N VAL A 50 9.52 15.90 -9.04
CA VAL A 50 8.44 15.03 -8.51
C VAL A 50 8.42 13.67 -9.22
N GLU A 51 8.73 13.66 -10.52
CA GLU A 51 8.83 12.41 -11.30
C GLU A 51 9.99 11.52 -10.83
N ASP A 52 11.14 12.10 -10.49
CA ASP A 52 12.25 11.34 -9.91
C ASP A 52 11.93 10.88 -8.48
N GLY A 53 11.20 11.70 -7.71
CA GLY A 53 10.66 11.31 -6.39
C GLY A 53 9.75 10.09 -6.48
N LYS A 54 8.82 10.06 -7.45
CA LYS A 54 7.96 8.90 -7.74
C LYS A 54 8.78 7.68 -8.12
N LYS A 55 9.72 7.80 -9.06
CA LYS A 55 10.58 6.69 -9.51
C LYS A 55 11.35 6.07 -8.35
N GLN A 56 11.87 6.88 -7.44
CA GLN A 56 12.58 6.34 -6.27
C GLN A 56 11.66 5.57 -5.32
N ILE A 57 10.43 6.04 -5.11
CA ILE A 57 9.45 5.33 -4.28
C ILE A 57 9.05 4.01 -4.94
N LEU A 58 8.88 4.01 -6.27
CA LEU A 58 8.51 2.83 -7.05
C LEU A 58 9.68 1.88 -7.33
N ALA A 59 10.93 2.28 -7.12
CA ALA A 59 12.10 1.45 -7.39
C ALA A 59 12.13 0.14 -6.58
N VAL A 60 11.46 0.12 -5.42
CA VAL A 60 11.31 -1.10 -4.59
C VAL A 60 10.11 -1.96 -4.99
N HIS A 61 9.25 -1.45 -5.88
CA HIS A 61 8.10 -2.17 -6.41
C HIS A 61 8.52 -3.01 -7.62
N PRO A 62 8.28 -4.34 -7.64
CA PRO A 62 8.78 -5.21 -8.71
C PRO A 62 8.35 -4.83 -10.12
N SER A 63 7.18 -4.22 -10.32
CA SER A 63 6.72 -3.76 -11.64
C SER A 63 7.29 -2.40 -12.05
N GLY A 64 7.89 -1.63 -11.14
CA GLY A 64 8.30 -0.25 -11.40
C GLY A 64 7.16 0.75 -11.61
N GLU A 65 5.90 0.28 -11.60
CA GLU A 65 4.69 1.07 -11.81
C GLU A 65 3.74 0.91 -10.60
N PRO A 66 2.88 1.91 -10.31
CA PRO A 66 1.80 1.73 -9.33
C PRO A 66 0.85 0.62 -9.76
N VAL A 67 0.27 -0.08 -8.77
CA VAL A 67 -0.79 -1.10 -8.99
C VAL A 67 -2.18 -0.51 -8.97
#